data_AF-D3DCV3-F1
#
_entry.id   AF-D3DCV3-F1
#
_cell.length_a   1.000
_cell.length_b   1.000
_cell.length_c   1.000
_cell.angle_alpha   90.00
_cell.angle_beta   90.00
_cell.angle_gamma   90.00
#
_symmetry.space_group_name_H-M   'P 1'
#
loop_
_entity.id
_entity.type
_entity.pdbx_description
1 polymer ?
#
loop_
_entity_poly.entity_id
_entity_poly.type
_entity_poly.pdbx_seq_one_letter_code
_entity_poly.pdbx_strand_id
1 'polypeptide(L)'
;MSATARDLILESVRKYHRDQTDNAPFVPGETPILSSGAVFDEDDRAALVEAALGMRIAAGTASNRFERRFAQLLHRRKAHLTNSGSSANLLALTALAQPELKERRLRPGDEVITVAAGFPTTVSPIVQNRLVPVLVDVELGTYNTTAERVAAAIGPRTRAIMIAHALGNPFPAAEVAALAEEHGLFFVEDNCDAVGSFYQGQPCGSFGDLATASFYPAHHLTMGEGGCVVTDNLVLARLVESLRDWGRDCWCEPGASDTCHKRFSQQLGKLPYGYDHKYTFSHVGYNLKSTDLQASLGLSQLRRLDEFGAARRRNWQRLRAALDGVPGLLLPEPTPGSDPSWFGFVLTVTQDASFDRAGLVAFLESRHIGTRNLFSGNLVRQPLFADVEHRVVGDLTNSDIITERTFWVGVYPGITTEMIDYVAQSIWEFATS
;
A
#
# COMPACT_ATOMS: atom_id res chain seq x y z
N MET A 1 42.53 -10.29 7.62
CA MET A 1 41.85 -11.50 7.10
C MET A 1 41.66 -11.28 5.60
N SER A 2 42.04 -12.22 4.75
CA SER A 2 41.81 -12.10 3.30
C SER A 2 40.31 -12.10 3.00
N ALA A 3 39.86 -11.28 2.04
CA ALA A 3 38.46 -11.28 1.60
C ALA A 3 38.03 -12.69 1.16
N THR A 4 36.83 -13.11 1.57
CA THR A 4 36.28 -14.40 1.13
C THR A 4 35.84 -14.32 -0.33
N ALA A 5 35.67 -15.47 -1.00
CA ALA A 5 35.14 -15.50 -2.37
C ALA A 5 33.76 -14.81 -2.48
N ARG A 6 32.95 -14.91 -1.43
CA ARG A 6 31.67 -14.20 -1.31
C ARG A 6 31.86 -12.69 -1.30
N ASP A 7 32.79 -12.18 -0.49
CA ASP A 7 33.04 -10.74 -0.38
C ASP A 7 33.50 -10.14 -1.72
N LEU A 8 34.33 -10.88 -2.47
CA LEU A 8 34.77 -10.46 -3.80
C LEU A 8 33.63 -10.38 -4.82
N ILE A 9 32.68 -11.33 -4.78
CA ILE A 9 31.49 -11.29 -5.65
C ILE A 9 30.62 -10.09 -5.30
N LEU A 10 30.33 -9.87 -4.01
CA LEU A 10 29.48 -8.77 -3.56
C LEU A 10 30.11 -7.41 -3.90
N GLU A 11 31.42 -7.25 -3.74
CA GLU A 11 32.11 -6.03 -4.15
C GLU A 11 32.07 -5.82 -5.66
N SER A 12 32.21 -6.90 -6.45
CA SER A 12 32.06 -6.82 -7.91
C SER A 12 30.66 -6.38 -8.33
N VAL A 13 29.62 -6.83 -7.61
CA VAL A 13 28.23 -6.40 -7.83
C VAL A 13 28.03 -4.94 -7.46
N ARG A 14 28.64 -4.47 -6.36
CA ARG A 14 28.59 -3.05 -5.99
C ARG A 14 29.29 -2.18 -7.03
N LYS A 15 30.49 -2.59 -7.45
CA LYS A 15 31.22 -1.94 -8.55
C LYS A 15 30.37 -1.88 -9.82
N TYR A 16 29.72 -2.99 -10.19
CA TYR A 16 28.81 -3.02 -11.34
C TYR A 16 27.67 -2.00 -11.19
N HIS A 17 27.08 -1.83 -10.00
CA HIS A 17 26.10 -0.77 -9.77
C HIS A 17 26.70 0.60 -10.12
N ARG A 18 27.84 0.95 -9.50
CA ARG A 18 28.50 2.25 -9.69
C ARG A 18 28.89 2.52 -11.14
N ASP A 19 29.32 1.49 -11.87
CA ASP A 19 29.68 1.59 -13.29
C ASP A 19 28.45 1.76 -14.22
N GLN A 20 27.25 1.37 -13.76
CA GLN A 20 25.99 1.48 -14.50
C GLN A 20 25.17 2.71 -14.12
N THR A 21 25.45 3.34 -12.98
CA THR A 21 24.77 4.57 -12.57
C THR A 21 25.12 5.67 -13.56
N ASP A 22 24.22 5.89 -14.52
CA ASP A 22 24.34 6.95 -15.51
C ASP A 22 24.24 8.30 -14.79
N ASN A 23 25.32 9.08 -14.85
CA ASN A 23 25.38 10.43 -14.33
C ASN A 23 25.06 11.45 -15.43
N ALA A 24 24.45 11.03 -16.54
CA ALA A 24 23.96 11.94 -17.56
C ALA A 24 23.10 13.04 -16.91
N PRO A 25 23.37 14.33 -17.21
CA PRO A 25 22.58 15.41 -16.67
C PRO A 25 21.14 15.32 -17.20
N PHE A 26 20.19 15.83 -16.41
CA PHE A 26 18.82 16.00 -16.86
C PHE A 26 18.77 16.96 -18.06
N VAL A 27 18.12 16.53 -19.15
CA VAL A 27 17.88 17.36 -20.34
C VAL A 27 16.37 17.61 -20.47
N PRO A 28 15.90 18.86 -20.25
CA PRO A 28 14.49 19.21 -20.38
C PRO A 28 13.89 18.83 -21.74
N GLY A 29 12.78 18.10 -21.73
CA GLY A 29 12.10 17.64 -22.95
C GLY A 29 12.73 16.43 -23.63
N GLU A 30 13.78 15.83 -23.07
CA GLU A 30 14.39 14.59 -23.58
C GLU A 30 14.48 13.52 -22.49
N THR A 31 14.94 13.88 -21.29
CA THR A 31 15.04 12.94 -20.16
C THR A 31 13.65 12.70 -19.55
N PRO A 32 13.19 11.45 -19.45
CA PRO A 32 11.87 11.14 -18.88
C PRO A 32 11.80 11.37 -17.37
N ILE A 33 10.76 12.07 -16.93
CA ILE A 33 10.39 12.22 -15.52
C ILE A 33 9.22 11.29 -15.24
N LEU A 34 9.47 10.17 -14.56
CA LEU A 34 8.44 9.20 -14.24
C LEU A 34 7.54 9.69 -13.10
N SER A 35 6.26 9.30 -13.09
CA SER A 35 5.36 9.60 -11.96
C SER A 35 5.80 8.86 -10.69
N SER A 36 6.39 7.68 -10.83
CA SER A 36 6.88 6.86 -9.72
C SER A 36 7.99 5.94 -10.20
N GLY A 37 8.87 5.51 -9.30
CA GLY A 37 9.90 4.52 -9.61
C GLY A 37 10.66 4.04 -8.38
N ALA A 38 11.32 2.91 -8.53
CA ALA A 38 12.20 2.36 -7.52
C ALA A 38 13.57 3.05 -7.57
N VAL A 39 14.10 3.41 -6.42
CA VAL A 39 15.45 3.96 -6.27
C VAL A 39 16.31 2.91 -5.59
N PHE A 40 17.31 2.41 -6.31
CA PHE A 40 18.23 1.40 -5.83
C PHE A 40 19.62 1.99 -5.59
N ASP A 41 20.34 1.46 -4.61
CA ASP A 41 21.78 1.63 -4.49
C ASP A 41 22.53 0.30 -4.76
N GLU A 42 23.84 0.34 -4.54
CA GLU A 42 24.72 -0.80 -4.70
C GLU A 42 24.46 -1.92 -3.69
N ASP A 43 24.00 -1.58 -2.48
CA ASP A 43 23.67 -2.54 -1.43
C ASP A 43 22.38 -3.30 -1.76
N ASP A 44 21.41 -2.68 -2.44
CA ASP A 44 20.20 -3.35 -2.89
C ASP A 44 20.52 -4.51 -3.86
N ARG A 45 21.41 -4.25 -4.82
CA ARG A 45 21.88 -5.29 -5.75
C ARG A 45 22.70 -6.35 -5.02
N ALA A 46 23.58 -5.93 -4.11
CA ALA A 46 24.38 -6.85 -3.32
C ALA A 46 23.50 -7.75 -2.43
N ALA A 47 22.41 -7.24 -1.85
CA ALA A 47 21.49 -8.00 -1.00
C ALA A 47 20.78 -9.13 -1.77
N LEU A 48 20.37 -8.87 -3.01
CA LEU A 48 19.79 -9.89 -3.89
C LEU A 48 20.80 -10.99 -4.23
N VAL A 49 22.02 -10.61 -4.64
CA VAL A 49 23.07 -11.57 -4.98
C VAL A 49 23.49 -12.36 -3.74
N GLU A 50 23.58 -11.71 -2.58
CA GLU A 50 23.89 -12.38 -1.32
C GLU A 50 22.87 -13.47 -0.97
N ALA A 51 21.58 -13.19 -1.16
CA ALA A 51 20.51 -14.16 -0.97
C ALA A 51 20.59 -15.32 -1.97
N ALA A 52 20.88 -15.03 -3.24
CA ALA A 52 21.04 -16.03 -4.29
C ALA A 52 22.25 -16.95 -4.03
N LEU A 53 23.41 -16.40 -3.66
CA LEU A 53 24.61 -17.17 -3.32
C LEU A 53 24.37 -18.12 -2.13
N GLY A 54 23.53 -17.71 -1.19
CA GLY A 54 23.12 -18.53 -0.05
C GLY A 54 21.97 -19.51 -0.33
N MET A 55 21.47 -19.56 -1.57
CA MET A 55 20.27 -20.34 -1.95
C MET A 55 19.05 -20.09 -1.04
N ARG A 56 18.92 -18.86 -0.52
CA ARG A 56 17.79 -18.44 0.33
C ARG A 56 16.61 -18.04 -0.55
N ILE A 57 15.90 -19.04 -1.08
CA ILE A 57 14.80 -18.84 -2.04
C ILE A 57 13.47 -18.67 -1.32
N ALA A 58 12.97 -19.71 -0.64
CA ALA A 58 11.69 -19.65 0.07
C ALA A 58 11.77 -18.70 1.28
N ALA A 59 10.63 -18.15 1.70
CA ALA A 59 10.54 -17.34 2.91
C ALA A 59 11.21 -18.03 4.12
N GLY A 60 11.98 -17.25 4.87
CA GLY A 60 12.70 -17.70 6.06
C GLY A 60 13.40 -16.54 6.74
N THR A 61 14.73 -16.61 6.87
CA THR A 61 15.50 -15.68 7.72
C THR A 61 15.34 -14.21 7.34
N ALA A 62 15.40 -13.84 6.05
CA ALA A 62 15.21 -12.45 5.64
C ALA A 62 13.77 -12.01 5.82
N SER A 63 12.81 -12.86 5.46
CA SER A 63 11.38 -12.60 5.64
C SER A 63 11.06 -12.33 7.12
N ASN A 64 11.51 -13.19 8.03
CA ASN A 64 11.25 -13.06 9.47
C ASN A 64 11.97 -11.84 10.09
N ARG A 65 13.11 -11.40 9.53
CA ARG A 65 13.77 -10.16 9.94
C ARG A 65 13.03 -8.94 9.43
N PHE A 66 12.56 -8.97 8.18
CA PHE A 66 11.77 -7.90 7.59
C PHE A 66 10.48 -7.69 8.38
N GLU A 67 9.71 -8.77 8.60
CA GLU A 67 8.46 -8.73 9.38
C GLU A 67 8.68 -8.10 10.75
N ARG A 68 9.72 -8.51 11.49
CA ARG A 68 10.05 -7.91 12.79
C ARG A 68 10.34 -6.41 12.73
N ARG A 69 11.17 -5.97 11.77
CA ARG A 69 11.52 -4.56 11.62
C ARG A 69 10.35 -3.72 11.14
N PHE A 70 9.53 -4.26 10.24
CA PHE A 70 8.37 -3.57 9.69
C PHE A 70 7.26 -3.43 10.75
N ALA A 71 7.03 -4.45 11.58
CA ALA A 71 6.13 -4.34 12.73
C ALA A 71 6.60 -3.24 13.70
N GLN A 72 7.91 -3.20 14.01
CA GLN A 72 8.49 -2.16 14.88
C GLN A 72 8.33 -0.76 14.32
N LEU A 73 8.54 -0.57 13.01
CA LEU A 73 8.35 0.71 12.33
C LEU A 73 6.94 1.29 12.55
N LEU A 74 5.91 0.44 12.49
CA LEU A 74 4.51 0.86 12.64
C LEU A 74 4.02 0.78 14.10
N HIS A 75 4.91 0.53 15.05
CA HIS A 75 4.58 0.30 16.46
C HIS A 75 3.59 -0.86 16.70
N ARG A 76 3.69 -1.92 15.90
CA ARG A 76 2.84 -3.12 15.97
C ARG A 76 3.59 -4.36 16.42
N ARG A 77 2.85 -5.37 16.89
CA ARG A 77 3.39 -6.63 17.44
C ARG A 77 3.74 -7.65 16.37
N LYS A 78 2.94 -7.77 15.32
CA LYS A 78 3.07 -8.81 14.29
C LYS A 78 2.96 -8.22 12.89
N ALA A 79 3.73 -8.81 11.98
CA ALA A 79 3.73 -8.54 10.57
C ALA A 79 3.84 -9.89 9.83
N HIS A 80 3.12 -10.02 8.72
CA HIS A 80 3.15 -11.18 7.84
C HIS A 80 3.41 -10.73 6.41
N LEU A 81 4.60 -11.02 5.91
CA LEU A 81 5.01 -10.70 4.56
C LEU A 81 4.25 -11.58 3.56
N THR A 82 3.78 -10.97 2.48
CA THR A 82 3.03 -11.59 1.38
C THR A 82 3.56 -11.10 0.03
N ASN A 83 3.07 -11.67 -1.07
CA ASN A 83 3.59 -11.45 -2.40
C ASN A 83 3.15 -10.13 -3.06
N SER A 84 2.15 -9.42 -2.53
CA SER A 84 1.74 -8.08 -3.03
C SER A 84 0.91 -7.32 -1.99
N GLY A 85 0.74 -6.00 -2.15
CA GLY A 85 -0.21 -5.21 -1.36
C GLY A 85 -1.67 -5.68 -1.54
N SER A 86 -2.05 -6.03 -2.76
CA SER A 86 -3.38 -6.59 -3.05
C SER A 86 -3.65 -7.90 -2.28
N SER A 87 -2.65 -8.77 -2.18
CA SER A 87 -2.72 -9.97 -1.35
C SER A 87 -2.78 -9.65 0.14
N ALA A 88 -2.13 -8.57 0.58
CA ALA A 88 -2.23 -8.10 1.96
C ALA A 88 -3.66 -7.64 2.28
N ASN A 89 -4.30 -6.85 1.40
CA ASN A 89 -5.70 -6.46 1.51
C ASN A 89 -6.64 -7.66 1.55
N LEU A 90 -6.41 -8.64 0.66
CA LEU A 90 -7.18 -9.89 0.65
C LEU A 90 -7.05 -10.64 1.97
N LEU A 91 -5.84 -10.87 2.45
CA LEU A 91 -5.58 -11.61 3.69
C LEU A 91 -6.16 -10.88 4.90
N ALA A 92 -6.01 -9.56 4.99
CA ALA A 92 -6.52 -8.75 6.09
C ALA A 92 -8.04 -8.88 6.20
N LEU A 93 -8.78 -8.64 5.11
CA LEU A 93 -10.23 -8.73 5.17
C LEU A 93 -10.73 -10.17 5.34
N THR A 94 -10.12 -11.13 4.65
CA THR A 94 -10.52 -12.54 4.73
C THR A 94 -10.29 -13.10 6.14
N ALA A 95 -9.27 -12.65 6.86
CA ALA A 95 -9.06 -13.03 8.27
C ALA A 95 -10.25 -12.64 9.16
N LEU A 96 -10.93 -11.53 8.85
CA LEU A 96 -12.10 -11.07 9.59
C LEU A 96 -13.35 -11.93 9.37
N ALA A 97 -13.37 -12.79 8.36
CA ALA A 97 -14.47 -13.73 8.08
C ALA A 97 -14.31 -15.11 8.75
N GLN A 98 -13.22 -15.34 9.48
CA GLN A 98 -12.88 -16.67 9.99
C GLN A 98 -13.65 -17.06 11.26
N PRO A 99 -13.98 -18.36 11.45
CA PRO A 99 -14.82 -18.84 12.55
C PRO A 99 -14.25 -18.58 13.95
N GLU A 100 -12.94 -18.39 14.09
CA GLU A 100 -12.23 -18.08 15.33
C GLU A 100 -12.71 -16.76 15.94
N LEU A 101 -13.25 -15.86 15.12
CA LEU A 101 -13.85 -14.59 15.55
C LEU A 101 -15.31 -14.76 16.02
N LYS A 102 -15.85 -15.98 15.99
CA LYS A 102 -17.17 -16.35 16.52
C LYS A 102 -18.28 -15.46 15.97
N GLU A 103 -19.06 -14.83 16.85
CA GLU A 103 -20.16 -13.94 16.46
C GLU A 103 -19.69 -12.62 15.84
N ARG A 104 -18.43 -12.22 16.07
CA ARG A 104 -17.88 -10.99 15.47
C ARG A 104 -17.48 -11.18 14.00
N ARG A 105 -17.30 -12.40 13.52
CA ARG A 105 -16.80 -12.66 12.16
C ARG A 105 -17.70 -12.00 11.10
N LEU A 106 -17.09 -11.49 10.04
CA LEU A 106 -17.79 -11.04 8.84
C LEU A 106 -18.47 -12.21 8.15
N ARG A 107 -19.69 -11.98 7.66
CA ARG A 107 -20.54 -12.97 6.98
C ARG A 107 -21.02 -12.39 5.65
N PRO A 108 -21.29 -13.25 4.66
CA PRO A 108 -21.88 -12.78 3.39
C PRO A 108 -23.09 -11.87 3.62
N GLY A 109 -23.12 -10.74 2.92
CA GLY A 109 -24.14 -9.69 3.07
C GLY A 109 -23.85 -8.63 4.15
N ASP A 110 -22.84 -8.83 5.02
CA ASP A 110 -22.37 -7.77 5.90
C ASP A 110 -21.75 -6.62 5.07
N GLU A 111 -21.88 -5.40 5.59
CA GLU A 111 -21.46 -4.18 4.91
C GLU A 111 -20.09 -3.71 5.39
N VAL A 112 -19.25 -3.28 4.45
CA VAL A 112 -17.92 -2.70 4.71
C VAL A 112 -17.85 -1.29 4.12
N ILE A 113 -17.65 -0.29 4.99
CA ILE A 113 -17.52 1.10 4.54
C ILE A 113 -16.16 1.32 3.90
N THR A 114 -16.15 1.94 2.73
CA THR A 114 -14.96 2.30 1.96
C THR A 114 -15.28 3.51 1.06
N VAL A 115 -14.33 3.92 0.23
CA VAL A 115 -14.47 5.08 -0.67
C VAL A 115 -14.64 4.65 -2.13
N ALA A 116 -15.37 5.44 -2.91
CA ALA A 116 -15.49 5.19 -4.35
C ALA A 116 -14.22 5.58 -5.12
N ALA A 117 -13.52 6.63 -4.68
CA ALA A 117 -12.28 7.11 -5.28
C ALA A 117 -11.05 6.42 -4.68
N GLY A 118 -10.54 5.36 -5.32
CA GLY A 118 -9.42 4.60 -4.78
C GLY A 118 -8.84 3.52 -5.70
N PHE A 119 -7.97 2.69 -5.12
CA PHE A 119 -7.36 1.56 -5.81
C PHE A 119 -8.29 0.34 -5.76
N PRO A 120 -8.41 -0.45 -6.85
CA PRO A 120 -9.45 -1.48 -6.93
C PRO A 120 -9.26 -2.58 -5.89
N THR A 121 -8.02 -2.95 -5.55
CA THR A 121 -7.75 -4.05 -4.61
C THR A 121 -7.86 -3.67 -3.14
N THR A 122 -8.21 -2.42 -2.82
CA THR A 122 -8.76 -2.06 -1.51
C THR A 122 -10.20 -2.57 -1.36
N VAL A 123 -10.97 -2.60 -2.47
CA VAL A 123 -12.40 -2.98 -2.46
C VAL A 123 -12.65 -4.41 -2.92
N SER A 124 -11.83 -4.95 -3.83
CA SER A 124 -11.99 -6.32 -4.35
C SER A 124 -12.13 -7.40 -3.27
N PRO A 125 -11.39 -7.38 -2.15
CA PRO A 125 -11.56 -8.35 -1.08
C PRO A 125 -12.97 -8.37 -0.47
N ILE A 126 -13.64 -7.21 -0.42
CA ILE A 126 -15.01 -7.06 0.12
C ILE A 126 -15.94 -7.90 -0.74
N VAL A 127 -15.89 -7.70 -2.07
CA VAL A 127 -16.69 -8.46 -3.04
C VAL A 127 -16.33 -9.95 -3.04
N GLN A 128 -15.03 -10.28 -3.00
CA GLN A 128 -14.54 -11.66 -3.02
C GLN A 128 -15.00 -12.49 -1.80
N ASN A 129 -15.18 -11.83 -0.65
CA ASN A 129 -15.74 -12.44 0.56
C ASN A 129 -17.28 -12.37 0.63
N ARG A 130 -17.95 -11.94 -0.46
CA ARG A 130 -19.41 -11.78 -0.58
C ARG A 130 -19.98 -10.76 0.43
N LEU A 131 -19.17 -9.78 0.78
CA LEU A 131 -19.57 -8.63 1.57
C LEU A 131 -20.03 -7.50 0.63
N VAL A 132 -20.73 -6.51 1.17
CA VAL A 132 -21.30 -5.40 0.40
C VAL A 132 -20.46 -4.13 0.66
N PRO A 133 -19.76 -3.57 -0.35
CA PRO A 133 -19.10 -2.28 -0.22
C PRO A 133 -20.15 -1.17 0.00
N VAL A 134 -19.91 -0.34 1.01
CA VAL A 134 -20.66 0.89 1.26
C VAL A 134 -19.73 2.05 0.93
N LEU A 135 -19.99 2.68 -0.22
CA LEU A 135 -19.15 3.71 -0.79
C LEU A 135 -19.59 5.08 -0.27
N VAL A 136 -18.61 5.81 0.26
CA VAL A 136 -18.72 7.25 0.57
C VAL A 136 -17.83 8.06 -0.35
N ASP A 137 -18.16 9.33 -0.51
CA ASP A 137 -17.34 10.26 -1.29
C ASP A 137 -16.09 10.71 -0.53
N VAL A 138 -15.23 11.44 -1.22
CA VAL A 138 -13.98 12.03 -0.70
C VAL A 138 -14.02 13.56 -0.74
N GLU A 139 -13.05 14.23 -0.12
CA GLU A 139 -12.84 15.67 -0.26
C GLU A 139 -11.81 15.99 -1.33
N LEU A 140 -12.09 16.99 -2.16
CA LEU A 140 -11.07 17.52 -3.06
C LEU A 140 -10.02 18.32 -2.25
N GLY A 141 -8.77 18.28 -2.69
CA GLY A 141 -7.64 18.87 -1.96
C GLY A 141 -6.91 17.84 -1.08
N THR A 142 -7.61 17.13 -0.19
CA THR A 142 -7.00 16.03 0.58
C THR A 142 -7.11 14.67 -0.13
N TYR A 143 -8.11 14.51 -1.00
CA TYR A 143 -8.45 13.29 -1.76
C TYR A 143 -8.73 12.08 -0.89
N ASN A 144 -9.10 12.32 0.37
CA ASN A 144 -9.50 11.33 1.36
C ASN A 144 -10.94 11.62 1.82
N THR A 145 -11.60 10.62 2.39
CA THR A 145 -12.93 10.82 3.01
C THR A 145 -12.81 11.47 4.40
N THR A 146 -13.95 11.81 4.97
CA THR A 146 -14.06 12.42 6.30
C THR A 146 -14.72 11.48 7.30
N ALA A 147 -14.45 11.67 8.59
CA ALA A 147 -15.05 10.88 9.65
C ALA A 147 -16.59 11.02 9.66
N GLU A 148 -17.12 12.19 9.32
CA GLU A 148 -18.55 12.47 9.27
C GLU A 148 -19.24 11.65 8.17
N ARG A 149 -18.64 11.55 6.98
CA ARG A 149 -19.18 10.71 5.90
C ARG A 149 -19.15 9.24 6.28
N VAL A 150 -18.07 8.78 6.91
CA VAL A 150 -17.97 7.41 7.43
C VAL A 150 -19.06 7.15 8.47
N ALA A 151 -19.24 8.03 9.44
CA ALA A 151 -20.28 7.90 10.47
C ALA A 151 -21.69 7.84 9.86
N ALA A 152 -21.99 8.70 8.88
CA ALA A 152 -23.29 8.70 8.19
C ALA A 152 -23.55 7.42 7.39
N ALA A 153 -22.50 6.69 7.00
CA ALA A 153 -22.63 5.45 6.25
C ALA A 153 -22.87 4.20 7.12
N ILE A 154 -22.67 4.31 8.44
CA ILE A 154 -22.90 3.22 9.38
C ILE A 154 -24.39 2.88 9.42
N GLY A 155 -24.69 1.62 9.13
CA GLY A 155 -26.03 1.06 9.12
C GLY A 155 -26.11 -0.27 9.90
N PRO A 156 -27.29 -0.90 9.96
CA PRO A 156 -27.53 -2.10 10.77
C PRO A 156 -26.71 -3.32 10.33
N ARG A 157 -26.28 -3.36 9.05
CA ARG A 157 -25.43 -4.43 8.48
C ARG A 157 -23.94 -4.07 8.49
N THR A 158 -23.56 -2.85 8.86
CA THR A 158 -22.15 -2.45 8.87
C THR A 158 -21.39 -3.27 9.90
N ARG A 159 -20.28 -3.87 9.49
CA ARG A 159 -19.41 -4.66 10.36
C ARG A 159 -17.94 -4.29 10.26
N ALA A 160 -17.52 -3.60 9.20
CA ALA A 160 -16.14 -3.15 9.07
C ALA A 160 -16.01 -1.83 8.31
N ILE A 161 -14.84 -1.22 8.44
CA ILE A 161 -14.37 -0.08 7.66
C ILE A 161 -13.03 -0.50 7.04
N MET A 162 -12.85 -0.26 5.74
CA MET A 162 -11.59 -0.52 5.04
C MET A 162 -11.28 0.63 4.07
N ILE A 163 -10.30 1.47 4.42
CA ILE A 163 -10.01 2.71 3.70
C ILE A 163 -8.49 2.83 3.52
N ALA A 164 -8.08 3.34 2.36
CA ALA A 164 -6.69 3.63 2.04
C ALA A 164 -6.32 5.09 2.32
N HIS A 165 -5.09 5.33 2.77
CA HIS A 165 -4.50 6.68 2.82
C HIS A 165 -4.07 7.11 1.42
N ALA A 166 -4.94 7.84 0.71
CA ALA A 166 -4.76 8.14 -0.70
C ALA A 166 -3.44 8.90 -0.98
N LEU A 167 -2.60 8.34 -1.85
CA LEU A 167 -1.32 8.92 -2.29
C LEU A 167 -0.39 9.36 -1.14
N GLY A 168 -0.45 8.68 0.00
CA GLY A 168 0.38 8.99 1.16
C GLY A 168 -0.19 10.05 2.09
N ASN A 169 -1.25 10.75 1.69
CA ASN A 169 -1.97 11.69 2.54
C ASN A 169 -2.89 10.91 3.48
N PRO A 170 -2.77 11.05 4.81
CA PRO A 170 -3.63 10.32 5.73
C PRO A 170 -5.07 10.82 5.67
N PHE A 171 -6.08 9.93 5.64
CA PHE A 171 -7.42 10.29 6.09
C PHE A 171 -7.45 10.47 7.63
N PRO A 172 -8.54 11.02 8.21
CA PRO A 172 -8.74 11.14 9.66
C PRO A 172 -8.83 9.78 10.40
N ALA A 173 -7.72 9.06 10.47
CA ALA A 173 -7.69 7.66 10.86
C ALA A 173 -7.92 7.43 12.35
N ALA A 174 -7.53 8.39 13.20
CA ALA A 174 -7.81 8.34 14.64
C ALA A 174 -9.32 8.44 14.90
N GLU A 175 -9.99 9.33 14.19
CA GLU A 175 -11.44 9.55 14.28
C GLU A 175 -12.21 8.35 13.72
N VAL A 176 -11.78 7.80 12.59
CA VAL A 176 -12.35 6.57 12.01
C VAL A 176 -12.15 5.36 12.95
N ALA A 177 -11.00 5.24 13.60
CA ALA A 177 -10.76 4.20 14.59
C ALA A 177 -11.68 4.34 15.81
N ALA A 178 -11.89 5.57 16.30
CA ALA A 178 -12.82 5.84 17.39
C ALA A 178 -14.27 5.46 17.02
N LEU A 179 -14.70 5.78 15.80
CA LEU A 179 -16.01 5.36 15.28
C LEU A 179 -16.12 3.83 15.18
N ALA A 180 -15.07 3.16 14.71
CA ALA A 180 -15.06 1.70 14.64
C ALA A 180 -15.20 1.08 16.03
N GLU A 181 -14.49 1.60 17.03
CA GLU A 181 -14.59 1.16 18.43
C GLU A 181 -16.00 1.39 19.01
N GLU A 182 -16.55 2.60 18.85
CA GLU A 182 -17.89 2.98 19.34
C GLU A 182 -18.98 2.04 18.81
N HIS A 183 -18.90 1.67 17.54
CA HIS A 183 -19.90 0.84 16.87
C HIS A 183 -19.54 -0.66 16.84
N GLY A 184 -18.43 -1.07 17.47
CA GLY A 184 -17.96 -2.45 17.50
C GLY A 184 -17.60 -3.03 16.12
N LEU A 185 -17.20 -2.17 15.19
CA LEU A 185 -16.79 -2.51 13.82
C LEU A 185 -15.32 -2.94 13.80
N PHE A 186 -14.94 -3.75 12.82
CA PHE A 186 -13.52 -3.91 12.49
C PHE A 186 -13.00 -2.74 11.68
N PHE A 187 -11.72 -2.43 11.81
CA PHE A 187 -11.06 -1.42 11.00
C PHE A 187 -9.81 -1.98 10.33
N VAL A 188 -9.77 -1.92 8.99
CA VAL A 188 -8.60 -2.25 8.18
C VAL A 188 -8.06 -0.98 7.55
N GLU A 189 -6.81 -0.62 7.89
CA GLU A 189 -6.10 0.47 7.25
C GLU A 189 -5.33 -0.02 6.03
N ASP A 190 -5.70 0.45 4.84
CA ASP A 190 -4.87 0.24 3.66
C ASP A 190 -3.76 1.31 3.62
N ASN A 191 -2.57 0.91 4.07
CA ASN A 191 -1.40 1.77 4.18
C ASN A 191 -0.40 1.48 3.04
N CYS A 192 -0.87 0.94 1.91
CA CYS A 192 -0.02 0.64 0.76
C CYS A 192 0.77 1.89 0.32
N ASP A 193 0.09 3.01 0.11
CA ASP A 193 0.69 4.23 -0.41
C ASP A 193 1.15 5.22 0.67
N ALA A 194 1.17 4.84 1.95
CA ALA A 194 1.40 5.77 3.07
C ALA A 194 2.42 5.27 4.11
N VAL A 195 3.29 4.35 3.71
CA VAL A 195 4.41 3.91 4.57
C VAL A 195 5.31 5.12 4.89
N GLY A 196 5.45 5.40 6.19
CA GLY A 196 6.22 6.55 6.71
C GLY A 196 5.42 7.84 6.86
N SER A 197 4.11 7.83 6.60
CA SER A 197 3.20 8.93 6.94
C SER A 197 2.80 8.86 8.42
N PHE A 198 2.54 10.02 9.03
CA PHE A 198 2.04 10.13 10.40
C PHE A 198 0.72 10.91 10.44
N TYR A 199 -0.14 10.55 11.39
CA TYR A 199 -1.37 11.26 11.70
C TYR A 199 -1.49 11.40 13.22
N GLN A 200 -1.73 12.61 13.73
CA GLN A 200 -1.80 12.89 15.18
C GLN A 200 -0.60 12.32 15.97
N GLY A 201 0.59 12.36 15.37
CA GLY A 201 1.84 11.86 15.96
C GLY A 201 2.00 10.32 15.97
N GLN A 202 1.04 9.56 15.43
CA GLN A 202 1.13 8.10 15.29
C GLN A 202 1.41 7.71 13.83
N PRO A 203 2.18 6.63 13.58
CA PRO A 203 2.41 6.15 12.22
C PRO A 203 1.10 5.65 11.59
N CYS A 204 0.87 5.95 10.32
CA CYS A 204 -0.27 5.38 9.57
C CYS A 204 -0.14 3.86 9.47
N GLY A 205 -1.26 3.13 9.54
CA GLY A 205 -1.29 1.67 9.66
C GLY A 205 -1.15 1.15 11.10
N SER A 206 -1.35 2.00 12.11
CA SER A 206 -1.30 1.62 13.53
C SER A 206 -2.64 1.72 14.28
N PHE A 207 -3.65 2.30 13.65
CA PHE A 207 -4.96 2.63 14.23
C PHE A 207 -5.98 1.48 14.13
N GLY A 208 -5.94 0.67 13.06
CA GLY A 208 -6.89 -0.40 12.79
C GLY A 208 -6.57 -1.73 13.49
N ASP A 209 -7.51 -2.68 13.41
CA ASP A 209 -7.27 -4.07 13.81
C ASP A 209 -6.15 -4.70 12.97
N LEU A 210 -6.14 -4.39 11.68
CA LEU A 210 -5.16 -4.81 10.68
C LEU A 210 -4.77 -3.60 9.84
N ALA A 211 -3.52 -3.57 9.38
CA ALA A 211 -3.12 -2.67 8.32
C ALA A 211 -2.32 -3.41 7.25
N THR A 212 -2.28 -2.84 6.06
CA THR A 212 -1.62 -3.45 4.90
C THR A 212 -0.60 -2.51 4.27
N ALA A 213 0.43 -3.07 3.66
CA ALA A 213 1.44 -2.32 2.93
C ALA A 213 1.80 -3.02 1.63
N SER A 214 2.32 -2.24 0.67
CA SER A 214 2.73 -2.72 -0.66
C SER A 214 4.18 -2.35 -0.94
N PHE A 215 4.88 -3.25 -1.61
CA PHE A 215 6.30 -3.12 -1.98
C PHE A 215 6.50 -3.30 -3.49
N TYR A 216 5.51 -2.90 -4.29
CA TYR A 216 5.64 -2.78 -5.74
C TYR A 216 6.54 -1.58 -6.09
N PRO A 217 7.33 -1.57 -7.19
CA PRO A 217 8.29 -0.53 -7.56
C PRO A 217 7.84 0.93 -7.48
N ALA A 218 6.54 1.23 -7.58
CA ALA A 218 6.03 2.59 -7.44
C ALA A 218 6.06 3.13 -5.98
N HIS A 219 6.11 2.25 -4.98
CA HIS A 219 5.86 2.56 -3.58
C HIS A 219 7.11 3.09 -2.85
N HIS A 220 6.98 3.37 -1.56
CA HIS A 220 8.06 3.96 -0.73
C HIS A 220 9.31 3.11 -0.65
N LEU A 221 9.14 1.79 -0.66
CA LEU A 221 10.21 0.81 -0.75
C LEU A 221 9.73 -0.34 -1.64
N THR A 222 10.65 -1.06 -2.26
CA THR A 222 10.29 -2.14 -3.19
C THR A 222 10.92 -3.48 -2.86
N MET A 223 10.22 -4.54 -3.26
CA MET A 223 10.74 -5.91 -3.36
C MET A 223 10.60 -6.46 -4.79
N GLY A 224 10.33 -5.59 -5.77
CA GLY A 224 9.84 -5.97 -7.11
C GLY A 224 8.37 -6.39 -7.09
N GLU A 225 8.04 -7.36 -6.25
CA GLU A 225 6.66 -7.66 -5.83
C GLU A 225 6.69 -7.95 -4.33
N GLY A 226 5.71 -7.44 -3.58
CA GLY A 226 5.62 -7.69 -2.14
C GLY A 226 4.52 -6.90 -1.47
N GLY A 227 4.12 -7.36 -0.30
CA GLY A 227 3.24 -6.63 0.60
C GLY A 227 3.30 -7.19 2.01
N CYS A 228 2.64 -6.56 2.96
CA CYS A 228 2.65 -7.00 4.35
C CYS A 228 1.31 -6.74 5.02
N VAL A 229 0.89 -7.65 5.90
CA VAL A 229 -0.24 -7.44 6.82
C VAL A 229 0.32 -7.27 8.22
N VAL A 230 -0.07 -6.22 8.95
CA VAL A 230 0.37 -5.95 10.32
C VAL A 230 -0.80 -5.88 11.30
N THR A 231 -0.58 -6.31 12.54
CA THR A 231 -1.61 -6.31 13.60
C THR A 231 -1.01 -6.44 14.99
N ASP A 232 -1.73 -5.98 16.00
CA ASP A 232 -1.43 -6.25 17.42
C ASP A 232 -2.16 -7.48 17.97
N ASN A 233 -3.18 -7.97 17.25
CA ASN A 233 -3.98 -9.08 17.69
C ASN A 233 -3.37 -10.41 17.24
N LEU A 234 -2.93 -11.23 18.21
CA LEU A 234 -2.30 -12.52 17.94
C LEU A 234 -3.24 -13.54 17.29
N VAL A 235 -4.56 -13.42 17.52
CA VAL A 235 -5.55 -14.27 16.82
C VAL A 235 -5.60 -13.88 15.35
N LEU A 236 -5.70 -12.59 15.03
CA LEU A 236 -5.71 -12.12 13.64
C LEU A 236 -4.39 -12.44 12.93
N ALA A 237 -3.26 -12.26 13.59
CA ALA A 237 -1.95 -12.66 13.06
C ALA A 237 -1.93 -14.15 12.67
N ARG A 238 -2.44 -15.01 13.56
CA ARG A 238 -2.50 -16.46 13.31
C ARG A 238 -3.42 -16.82 12.14
N LEU A 239 -4.55 -16.13 12.01
CA LEU A 239 -5.49 -16.31 10.90
C LEU A 239 -4.86 -15.90 9.57
N VAL A 240 -4.23 -14.72 9.53
CA VAL A 240 -3.50 -14.24 8.35
C VAL A 240 -2.41 -15.22 7.93
N GLU A 241 -1.61 -15.71 8.88
CA GLU A 241 -0.57 -16.70 8.60
C GLU A 241 -1.13 -18.00 8.05
N SER A 242 -2.21 -18.53 8.64
CA SER A 242 -2.86 -19.75 8.14
C SER A 242 -3.40 -19.55 6.74
N LEU A 243 -4.16 -18.47 6.49
CA LEU A 243 -4.71 -18.14 5.17
C LEU A 243 -3.61 -17.96 4.11
N ARG A 244 -2.47 -17.34 4.47
CA ARG A 244 -1.31 -17.20 3.57
C ARG A 244 -0.63 -18.53 3.26
N ASP A 245 -0.65 -19.46 4.20
CA ASP A 245 0.09 -20.72 4.19
C ASP A 245 -0.84 -21.92 3.99
N TRP A 246 -1.55 -21.93 2.86
CA TRP A 246 -2.44 -22.99 2.38
C TRP A 246 -3.67 -23.27 3.26
N GLY A 247 -3.95 -22.42 4.25
CA GLY A 247 -5.01 -22.65 5.24
C GLY A 247 -4.62 -23.70 6.28
N ARG A 248 -3.32 -24.01 6.41
CA ARG A 248 -2.84 -25.05 7.31
C ARG A 248 -3.00 -24.64 8.78
N ASP A 249 -3.39 -25.59 9.62
CA ASP A 249 -3.55 -25.38 11.07
C ASP A 249 -2.21 -25.27 11.81
N CYS A 250 -1.15 -25.80 11.20
CA CYS A 250 0.21 -25.78 11.73
C CYS A 250 0.87 -24.39 11.60
N TRP A 251 1.68 -23.98 12.59
CA TRP A 251 2.48 -22.73 12.59
C TRP A 251 3.97 -23.00 12.53
N CYS A 252 4.39 -24.19 12.12
CA CYS A 252 5.81 -24.46 11.98
C CYS A 252 6.39 -23.57 10.90
N GLU A 253 7.46 -22.86 11.24
CA GLU A 253 8.35 -22.18 10.32
C GLU A 253 8.81 -23.14 9.21
N PRO A 254 9.10 -22.65 8.00
CA PRO A 254 9.71 -23.46 6.95
C PRO A 254 10.97 -24.19 7.45
N GLY A 255 11.06 -25.49 7.18
CA GLY A 255 12.15 -26.35 7.67
C GLY A 255 12.00 -26.85 9.12
N ALA A 256 11.12 -26.27 9.94
CA ALA A 256 10.80 -26.76 11.27
C ALA A 256 9.61 -27.74 11.24
N SER A 257 9.51 -28.63 12.23
CA SER A 257 8.37 -29.52 12.42
C SER A 257 8.05 -29.67 13.90
N ASP A 258 6.79 -29.95 14.22
CA ASP A 258 6.32 -30.25 15.58
C ASP A 258 6.56 -29.13 16.61
N THR A 259 6.56 -27.87 16.19
CA THR A 259 6.59 -26.70 17.09
C THR A 259 5.42 -26.69 18.08
N CYS A 260 4.32 -27.37 17.76
CA CYS A 260 3.15 -27.50 18.61
C CYS A 260 3.26 -28.65 19.64
N HIS A 261 4.25 -29.54 19.52
CA HIS A 261 4.37 -30.81 20.26
C HIS A 261 3.14 -31.74 20.12
N LYS A 262 2.40 -31.56 19.02
CA LYS A 262 1.13 -32.24 18.74
C LYS A 262 1.04 -32.80 17.32
N ARG A 263 2.15 -32.90 16.58
CA ARG A 263 2.13 -33.24 15.15
C ARG A 263 1.41 -34.55 14.84
N PHE A 264 1.59 -35.58 15.66
CA PHE A 264 1.00 -36.92 15.48
C PHE A 264 0.27 -37.43 16.74
N SER A 265 -0.09 -36.54 17.67
CA SER A 265 -0.66 -36.90 18.99
C SER A 265 -2.03 -36.26 19.25
N GLN A 266 -2.76 -35.93 18.18
CA GLN A 266 -4.11 -35.39 18.27
C GLN A 266 -4.98 -35.89 17.11
N GLN A 267 -6.28 -35.66 17.23
CA GLN A 267 -7.25 -35.85 16.16
C GLN A 267 -7.99 -34.54 15.94
N LEU A 268 -8.02 -34.07 14.69
CA LEU A 268 -8.69 -32.83 14.28
C LEU A 268 -9.76 -33.15 13.24
N GLY A 269 -10.96 -32.61 13.44
CA GLY A 269 -12.12 -32.90 12.59
C GLY A 269 -12.42 -34.39 12.49
N LYS A 270 -12.61 -34.89 11.26
CA LYS A 270 -12.85 -36.31 10.96
C LYS A 270 -11.59 -37.04 10.45
N LEU A 271 -10.41 -36.41 10.55
CA LEU A 271 -9.17 -37.06 10.16
C LEU A 271 -8.84 -38.22 11.13
N PRO A 272 -8.05 -39.21 10.70
CA PRO A 272 -7.56 -40.25 11.61
C PRO A 272 -6.77 -39.67 12.79
N TYR A 273 -6.84 -40.32 13.96
CA TYR A 273 -5.96 -39.96 15.08
C TYR A 273 -4.49 -40.09 14.66
N GLY A 274 -3.68 -39.08 14.97
CA GLY A 274 -2.27 -39.03 14.60
C GLY A 274 -2.00 -38.63 13.15
N TYR A 275 -3.00 -38.07 12.44
CA TYR A 275 -2.76 -37.43 11.14
C TYR A 275 -1.78 -36.26 11.27
N ASP A 276 -0.90 -36.07 10.27
CA ASP A 276 0.14 -35.04 10.31
C ASP A 276 -0.47 -33.64 10.44
N HIS A 277 -0.17 -32.94 11.53
CA HIS A 277 -0.63 -31.56 11.74
C HIS A 277 -0.20 -30.62 10.61
N LYS A 278 0.95 -30.87 9.95
CA LYS A 278 1.38 -30.07 8.78
C LYS A 278 0.43 -30.17 7.58
N TYR A 279 -0.31 -31.26 7.48
CA TYR A 279 -1.28 -31.52 6.43
C TYR A 279 -2.72 -31.45 6.93
N THR A 280 -2.93 -30.84 8.09
CA THR A 280 -4.27 -30.47 8.56
C THR A 280 -4.56 -29.03 8.17
N PHE A 281 -5.70 -28.80 7.52
CA PHE A 281 -6.11 -27.48 7.01
C PHE A 281 -7.38 -27.03 7.74
N SER A 282 -7.29 -25.91 8.46
CA SER A 282 -8.39 -25.32 9.23
C SER A 282 -9.12 -24.21 8.49
N HIS A 283 -8.53 -23.67 7.42
CA HIS A 283 -9.11 -22.58 6.64
C HIS A 283 -9.06 -22.87 5.14
N VAL A 284 -9.93 -22.20 4.37
CA VAL A 284 -9.80 -22.12 2.91
C VAL A 284 -8.75 -21.07 2.61
N GLY A 285 -7.49 -21.48 2.59
CA GLY A 285 -6.36 -20.57 2.39
C GLY A 285 -5.83 -20.53 0.96
N TYR A 286 -4.69 -19.85 0.82
CA TYR A 286 -4.00 -19.53 -0.41
C TYR A 286 -2.52 -19.88 -0.31
N ASN A 287 -1.74 -19.60 -1.35
CA ASN A 287 -0.28 -19.59 -1.25
C ASN A 287 0.25 -18.21 -1.65
N LEU A 288 0.28 -17.29 -0.69
CA LEU A 288 0.61 -15.89 -0.93
C LEU A 288 1.90 -15.47 -0.20
N LYS A 289 2.79 -16.43 0.08
CA LYS A 289 4.09 -16.14 0.69
C LYS A 289 4.99 -15.37 -0.28
N SER A 290 5.85 -14.53 0.28
CA SER A 290 6.98 -13.92 -0.43
C SER A 290 8.20 -14.86 -0.43
N THR A 291 9.31 -14.43 -1.04
CA THR A 291 10.59 -15.14 -1.07
C THR A 291 11.63 -14.43 -0.18
N ASP A 292 12.66 -15.16 0.27
CA ASP A 292 13.76 -14.55 1.00
C ASP A 292 14.63 -13.65 0.12
N LEU A 293 14.58 -13.84 -1.21
CA LEU A 293 15.18 -12.94 -2.20
C LEU A 293 14.49 -11.57 -2.14
N GLN A 294 13.16 -11.55 -2.29
CA GLN A 294 12.34 -10.34 -2.17
C GLN A 294 12.55 -9.67 -0.81
N ALA A 295 12.49 -10.42 0.29
CA ALA A 295 12.69 -9.89 1.62
C ALA A 295 14.11 -9.34 1.86
N SER A 296 15.14 -9.87 1.18
CA SER A 296 16.51 -9.35 1.28
C SER A 296 16.64 -7.97 0.63
N LEU A 297 16.01 -7.77 -0.53
CA LEU A 297 15.90 -6.44 -1.15
C LEU A 297 15.11 -5.48 -0.24
N GLY A 298 13.95 -5.91 0.26
CA GLY A 298 13.13 -5.08 1.13
C GLY A 298 13.84 -4.70 2.44
N LEU A 299 14.68 -5.57 3.00
CA LEU A 299 15.52 -5.23 4.16
C LEU A 299 16.55 -4.15 3.85
N SER A 300 17.14 -4.17 2.65
CA SER A 300 18.08 -3.13 2.23
C SER A 300 17.35 -1.79 2.07
N GLN A 301 16.24 -1.79 1.34
CA GLN A 301 15.41 -0.61 1.09
C GLN A 301 14.80 -0.02 2.38
N LEU A 302 14.38 -0.87 3.32
CA LEU A 302 13.77 -0.43 4.59
C LEU A 302 14.74 0.43 5.43
N ARG A 303 16.07 0.26 5.29
CA ARG A 303 17.05 1.13 5.98
C ARG A 303 17.04 2.58 5.47
N ARG A 304 16.51 2.79 4.27
CA ARG A 304 16.48 4.08 3.57
C ARG A 304 15.09 4.71 3.56
N LEU A 305 14.14 4.12 4.29
CA LEU A 305 12.76 4.62 4.31
C LEU A 305 12.69 6.09 4.75
N ASP A 306 13.45 6.49 5.78
CA ASP A 306 13.48 7.86 6.27
C ASP A 306 14.05 8.83 5.21
N GLU A 307 15.11 8.41 4.51
CA GLU A 307 15.70 9.15 3.39
C GLU A 307 14.67 9.34 2.26
N PHE A 308 13.97 8.27 1.87
CA PHE A 308 12.95 8.31 0.83
C PHE A 308 11.76 9.21 1.23
N GLY A 309 11.31 9.11 2.48
CA GLY A 309 10.26 9.97 3.02
C GLY A 309 10.66 11.45 3.04
N ALA A 310 11.90 11.77 3.41
CA ALA A 310 12.41 13.13 3.40
C ALA A 310 12.52 13.71 1.98
N ALA A 311 12.97 12.91 1.01
CA ALA A 311 13.03 13.31 -0.39
C ALA A 311 11.63 13.58 -0.97
N ARG A 312 10.66 12.69 -0.70
CA ARG A 312 9.26 12.86 -1.12
C ARG A 312 8.63 14.14 -0.58
N ARG A 313 8.79 14.42 0.72
CA ARG A 313 8.31 15.66 1.35
C ARG A 313 8.95 16.90 0.74
N ARG A 314 10.27 16.91 0.56
CA ARG A 314 10.99 18.02 -0.09
C ARG A 314 10.48 18.29 -1.50
N ASN A 315 10.37 17.25 -2.31
CA ASN A 315 9.93 17.35 -3.71
C ASN A 315 8.49 17.86 -3.78
N TRP A 316 7.61 17.32 -2.94
CA TRP A 316 6.22 17.77 -2.85
C TRP A 316 6.11 19.24 -2.42
N GLN A 317 6.82 19.65 -1.37
CA GLN A 317 6.81 21.03 -0.88
C GLN A 317 7.30 22.02 -1.93
N ARG A 318 8.37 21.67 -2.66
CA ARG A 318 8.90 22.49 -3.75
C ARG A 318 7.86 22.66 -4.86
N LEU A 319 7.24 21.57 -5.31
CA LEU A 319 6.24 21.62 -6.37
C LEU A 319 4.99 22.38 -5.91
N ARG A 320 4.53 22.17 -4.68
CA ARG A 320 3.38 22.90 -4.09
C ARG A 320 3.61 24.39 -4.07
N ALA A 321 4.80 24.83 -3.66
CA ALA A 321 5.17 26.24 -3.62
C ALA A 321 5.34 26.83 -5.03
N ALA A 322 5.94 26.07 -5.95
CA ALA A 322 6.16 26.52 -7.33
C ALA A 322 4.86 26.65 -8.14
N LEU A 323 3.82 25.90 -7.80
CA LEU A 323 2.51 25.97 -8.44
C LEU A 323 1.52 26.91 -7.73
N ASP A 324 1.91 27.56 -6.63
CA ASP A 324 1.00 28.43 -5.90
C ASP A 324 0.46 29.57 -6.77
N GLY A 325 -0.86 29.69 -6.87
CA GLY A 325 -1.53 30.68 -7.72
C GLY A 325 -1.66 30.32 -9.20
N VAL A 326 -1.28 29.10 -9.62
CA VAL A 326 -1.51 28.66 -11.01
C VAL A 326 -3.01 28.62 -11.34
N PRO A 327 -3.47 29.24 -12.45
CA PRO A 327 -4.89 29.30 -12.77
C PRO A 327 -5.42 27.93 -13.21
N GLY A 328 -6.71 27.69 -12.97
CA GLY A 328 -7.41 26.51 -13.49
C GLY A 328 -7.07 25.19 -12.80
N LEU A 329 -6.28 25.19 -11.72
CA LEU A 329 -5.89 23.99 -10.97
C LEU A 329 -6.18 24.12 -9.48
N LEU A 330 -6.78 23.08 -8.92
CA LEU A 330 -6.85 22.83 -7.49
C LEU A 330 -5.65 21.99 -7.07
N LEU A 331 -4.87 22.55 -6.14
CA LEU A 331 -3.66 21.94 -5.60
C LEU A 331 -3.98 21.08 -4.36
N PRO A 332 -3.13 20.07 -4.05
CA PRO A 332 -3.34 19.21 -2.91
C PRO A 332 -2.94 19.90 -1.61
N GLU A 333 -3.60 19.51 -0.52
CA GLU A 333 -3.29 19.96 0.84
C GLU A 333 -3.11 18.74 1.75
N PRO A 334 -2.15 18.78 2.71
CA PRO A 334 -2.06 17.76 3.73
C PRO A 334 -3.33 17.77 4.59
N THR A 335 -3.80 16.59 4.99
CA THR A 335 -4.88 16.50 5.98
C THR A 335 -4.43 17.19 7.29
N PRO A 336 -5.27 17.98 7.96
CA PRO A 336 -4.89 18.63 9.22
C PRO A 336 -4.36 17.63 10.26
N GLY A 337 -3.25 17.97 10.92
CA GLY A 337 -2.62 17.08 11.91
C GLY A 337 -1.84 15.90 11.32
N SER A 338 -1.60 15.88 10.01
CA SER A 338 -0.79 14.87 9.33
C SER A 338 0.62 15.33 8.98
N ASP A 339 1.53 14.36 8.83
CA ASP A 339 2.82 14.51 8.17
C ASP A 339 2.92 13.45 7.04
N PRO A 340 2.44 13.76 5.83
CA PRO A 340 2.38 12.81 4.73
C PRO A 340 3.75 12.45 4.15
N SER A 341 3.99 11.15 4.00
CA SER A 341 5.02 10.61 3.12
C SER A 341 4.43 10.46 1.72
N TRP A 342 4.43 11.56 0.95
CA TRP A 342 3.72 11.64 -0.33
C TRP A 342 4.13 10.57 -1.36
N PHE A 343 3.13 9.83 -1.86
CA PHE A 343 3.31 8.88 -2.95
C PHE A 343 3.44 9.62 -4.30
N GLY A 344 2.59 10.63 -4.51
CA GLY A 344 2.50 11.45 -5.73
C GLY A 344 1.95 12.84 -5.44
N PHE A 345 1.99 13.72 -6.43
CA PHE A 345 1.44 15.08 -6.37
C PHE A 345 0.18 15.17 -7.24
N VAL A 346 -0.98 15.22 -6.60
CA VAL A 346 -2.29 15.18 -7.27
C VAL A 346 -2.80 16.57 -7.59
N LEU A 347 -3.36 16.73 -8.79
CA LEU A 347 -3.86 17.97 -9.38
C LEU A 347 -5.26 17.74 -9.92
N THR A 348 -6.15 18.70 -9.72
CA THR A 348 -7.50 18.67 -10.31
C THR A 348 -7.74 19.91 -11.15
N VAL A 349 -8.12 19.74 -12.42
CA VAL A 349 -8.52 20.87 -13.27
C VAL A 349 -9.86 21.43 -12.78
N THR A 350 -9.93 22.74 -12.51
CA THR A 350 -11.13 23.43 -11.97
C THR A 350 -12.16 23.75 -13.06
N GLN A 351 -13.45 23.80 -12.73
CA GLN A 351 -14.55 23.89 -13.73
C GLN A 351 -14.48 25.10 -14.64
N ASP A 352 -13.90 26.17 -14.14
CA ASP A 352 -13.69 27.45 -14.79
C ASP A 352 -12.37 27.54 -15.58
N ALA A 353 -11.54 26.48 -15.59
CA ALA A 353 -10.31 26.45 -16.37
C ALA A 353 -10.59 26.60 -17.89
N SER A 354 -9.72 27.32 -18.59
CA SER A 354 -9.76 27.49 -20.05
C SER A 354 -9.35 26.22 -20.83
N PHE A 355 -8.93 25.18 -20.11
CA PHE A 355 -8.44 23.91 -20.66
C PHE A 355 -9.05 22.73 -19.91
N ASP A 356 -8.92 21.53 -20.48
CA ASP A 356 -9.32 20.29 -19.84
C ASP A 356 -8.11 19.46 -19.37
N ARG A 357 -8.39 18.42 -18.58
CA ARG A 357 -7.36 17.49 -18.09
C ARG A 357 -6.63 16.80 -19.23
N ALA A 358 -7.34 16.44 -20.30
CA ALA A 358 -6.78 15.69 -21.42
C ALA A 358 -5.71 16.50 -22.15
N GLY A 359 -5.95 17.79 -22.38
CA GLY A 359 -5.00 18.72 -22.97
C GLY A 359 -3.76 18.90 -22.11
N LEU A 360 -3.92 19.16 -20.80
CA LEU A 360 -2.79 19.31 -19.89
C LEU A 360 -1.96 18.04 -19.80
N VAL A 361 -2.60 16.88 -19.64
CA VAL A 361 -1.91 15.58 -19.61
C VAL A 361 -1.16 15.33 -20.92
N ALA A 362 -1.79 15.53 -22.08
CA ALA A 362 -1.14 15.35 -23.37
C ALA A 362 0.07 16.27 -23.54
N PHE A 363 -0.02 17.51 -23.08
CA PHE A 363 1.09 18.45 -23.09
C PHE A 363 2.25 17.99 -22.19
N LEU A 364 1.97 17.60 -20.95
CA LEU A 364 2.98 17.08 -20.02
C LEU A 364 3.66 15.82 -20.55
N GLU A 365 2.89 14.86 -21.08
CA GLU A 365 3.44 13.64 -21.68
C GLU A 365 4.29 13.94 -22.92
N SER A 366 3.91 14.94 -23.74
CA SER A 366 4.73 15.40 -24.87
C SER A 366 6.07 16.01 -24.45
N ARG A 367 6.18 16.40 -23.18
CA ARG A 367 7.40 16.91 -22.52
C ARG A 367 8.13 15.85 -21.70
N HIS A 368 7.78 14.58 -21.89
CA HIS A 368 8.32 13.45 -21.14
C HIS A 368 8.08 13.55 -19.62
N ILE A 369 7.02 14.24 -19.20
CA ILE A 369 6.55 14.29 -17.81
C ILE A 369 5.43 13.28 -17.66
N GLY A 370 5.73 12.16 -17.01
CA GLY A 370 4.78 11.09 -16.79
C GLY A 370 3.67 11.49 -15.84
N THR A 371 2.43 11.22 -16.24
CA THR A 371 1.21 11.47 -15.49
C THR A 371 0.44 10.18 -15.21
N ARG A 372 -0.41 10.17 -14.20
CA ARG A 372 -1.32 9.06 -13.92
C ARG A 372 -2.67 9.60 -13.45
N ASN A 373 -3.75 8.94 -13.82
CA ASN A 373 -5.05 9.21 -13.18
C ASN A 373 -5.00 8.80 -11.71
N LEU A 374 -5.92 9.33 -10.90
CA LEU A 374 -6.08 8.87 -9.51
C LEU A 374 -6.76 7.49 -9.49
N PHE A 375 -5.93 6.46 -9.75
CA PHE A 375 -6.29 5.05 -9.74
C PHE A 375 -7.53 4.74 -10.60
N SER A 376 -8.58 4.21 -9.97
CA SER A 376 -9.83 3.84 -10.64
C SER A 376 -10.72 5.04 -10.94
N GLY A 377 -10.38 6.24 -10.48
CA GLY A 377 -11.37 7.30 -10.33
C GLY A 377 -12.52 6.80 -9.46
N ASN A 378 -13.75 7.01 -9.90
CA ASN A 378 -14.95 6.47 -9.30
C ASN A 378 -15.13 4.99 -9.66
N LEU A 379 -14.96 4.11 -8.67
CA LEU A 379 -15.14 2.68 -8.81
C LEU A 379 -16.50 2.29 -9.40
N VAL A 380 -17.59 3.01 -9.06
CA VAL A 380 -18.94 2.72 -9.58
C VAL A 380 -19.04 2.88 -11.09
N ARG A 381 -18.16 3.70 -11.70
CA ARG A 381 -18.09 3.90 -13.15
C ARG A 381 -17.19 2.92 -13.86
N GLN A 382 -16.47 2.06 -13.13
CA GLN A 382 -15.66 1.01 -13.74
C GLN A 382 -16.56 -0.11 -14.28
N PRO A 383 -16.21 -0.72 -15.43
CA PRO A 383 -17.02 -1.80 -16.02
C PRO A 383 -17.32 -2.95 -15.04
N LEU A 384 -16.38 -3.26 -14.15
CA LEU A 384 -16.54 -4.30 -13.14
C LEU A 384 -17.70 -4.03 -12.16
N PHE A 385 -17.95 -2.77 -11.81
CA PHE A 385 -18.94 -2.40 -10.78
C PHE A 385 -20.38 -2.45 -11.27
N ALA A 386 -20.61 -2.63 -12.58
CA ALA A 386 -21.95 -2.75 -13.15
C ALA A 386 -22.77 -3.90 -12.53
N ASP A 387 -22.10 -5.01 -12.18
CA ASP A 387 -22.73 -6.22 -11.63
C ASP A 387 -22.38 -6.47 -10.16
N VAL A 388 -21.73 -5.52 -9.49
CA VAL A 388 -21.34 -5.65 -8.07
C VAL A 388 -22.45 -5.06 -7.19
N GLU A 389 -22.98 -5.87 -6.27
CA GLU A 389 -23.86 -5.36 -5.21
C GLU A 389 -23.09 -4.38 -4.32
N HIS A 390 -23.58 -3.15 -4.21
CA HIS A 390 -22.98 -2.09 -3.38
C HIS A 390 -24.05 -1.09 -2.93
N ARG A 391 -23.69 -0.26 -1.95
CA ARG A 391 -24.50 0.86 -1.47
C ARG A 391 -23.68 2.15 -1.58
N VAL A 392 -24.33 3.23 -1.99
CA VAL A 392 -23.74 4.58 -1.97
C VAL A 392 -24.48 5.40 -0.91
N VAL A 393 -23.74 6.19 -0.12
CA VAL A 393 -24.31 7.08 0.90
C VAL A 393 -24.00 8.52 0.55
N GLY A 394 -25.05 9.32 0.37
CA GLY A 394 -24.94 10.65 -0.22
C GLY A 394 -24.82 10.58 -1.74
N ASP A 395 -24.00 11.45 -2.31
CA ASP A 395 -23.59 11.42 -3.71
C ASP A 395 -22.08 11.10 -3.82
N LEU A 396 -21.58 10.97 -5.05
CA LEU A 396 -20.16 10.70 -5.36
C LEU A 396 -19.58 11.83 -6.23
N THR A 397 -20.02 13.06 -6.01
CA THR A 397 -19.70 14.21 -6.86
C THR A 397 -18.18 14.42 -6.98
N ASN A 398 -17.46 14.36 -5.86
CA ASN A 398 -16.01 14.56 -5.88
C ASN A 398 -15.29 13.36 -6.51
N SER A 399 -15.78 12.14 -6.31
CA SER A 399 -15.28 10.95 -7.01
C SER A 399 -15.48 11.04 -8.54
N ASP A 400 -16.58 11.63 -9.00
CA ASP A 400 -16.80 11.90 -10.44
C ASP A 400 -15.85 12.97 -10.98
N ILE A 401 -15.68 14.08 -10.23
CA ILE A 401 -14.66 15.09 -10.55
C ILE A 401 -13.27 14.45 -10.64
N ILE A 402 -12.93 13.55 -9.71
CA ILE A 402 -11.67 12.82 -9.73
C ILE A 402 -11.49 12.01 -11.01
N THR A 403 -12.54 11.31 -11.43
CA THR A 403 -12.52 10.47 -12.64
C THR A 403 -12.23 11.30 -13.89
N GLU A 404 -12.83 12.47 -13.97
CA GLU A 404 -12.87 13.29 -15.19
C GLU A 404 -11.71 14.28 -15.26
N ARG A 405 -11.22 14.76 -14.11
CA ARG A 405 -10.48 16.02 -14.01
C ARG A 405 -9.21 15.95 -13.19
N THR A 406 -8.97 14.83 -12.52
CA THR A 406 -7.82 14.65 -11.62
C THR A 406 -6.79 13.72 -12.21
N PHE A 407 -5.52 14.06 -11.97
CA PHE A 407 -4.35 13.25 -12.27
C PHE A 407 -3.24 13.57 -11.26
N TRP A 408 -2.15 12.82 -11.27
CA TRP A 408 -0.99 13.09 -10.42
C TRP A 408 0.32 12.94 -11.19
N VAL A 409 1.33 13.66 -10.71
CA VAL A 409 2.72 13.63 -11.18
C VAL A 409 3.65 13.18 -10.07
N GLY A 410 4.90 12.85 -10.41
CA GLY A 410 5.83 12.26 -9.47
C GLY A 410 6.46 13.26 -8.50
N VAL A 411 6.67 12.79 -7.27
CA VAL A 411 7.51 13.43 -6.25
C VAL A 411 8.45 12.43 -5.57
N TYR A 412 8.63 11.24 -6.16
CA TYR A 412 9.42 10.15 -5.59
C TYR A 412 10.93 10.50 -5.54
N PRO A 413 11.76 9.75 -4.78
CA PRO A 413 13.14 10.12 -4.50
C PRO A 413 14.07 10.21 -5.72
N GLY A 414 13.69 9.62 -6.86
CA GLY A 414 14.46 9.68 -8.11
C GLY A 414 14.30 11.00 -8.88
N ILE A 415 13.42 11.89 -8.44
CA ILE A 415 13.19 13.18 -9.09
C ILE A 415 14.07 14.24 -8.43
N THR A 416 14.90 14.89 -9.25
CA THR A 416 15.80 15.97 -8.81
C THR A 416 15.07 17.31 -8.69
N THR A 417 15.72 18.30 -8.07
CA THR A 417 15.22 19.67 -7.98
C THR A 417 14.93 20.28 -9.36
N GLU A 418 15.84 20.06 -10.32
CA GLU A 418 15.74 20.56 -11.70
C GLU A 418 14.54 19.94 -12.44
N MET A 419 14.30 18.65 -12.23
CA MET A 419 13.13 17.95 -12.77
C MET A 419 11.83 18.52 -12.19
N ILE A 420 11.76 18.78 -10.88
CA ILE A 420 10.57 19.40 -10.24
C ILE A 420 10.32 20.81 -10.82
N ASP A 421 11.37 21.60 -11.03
CA ASP A 421 11.26 22.94 -11.61
C ASP A 421 10.74 22.88 -13.04
N TYR A 422 11.22 21.92 -13.84
CA TYR A 422 10.73 21.72 -15.20
C TYR A 422 9.26 21.28 -15.25
N VAL A 423 8.83 20.42 -14.31
CA VAL A 423 7.42 20.05 -14.16
C VAL A 423 6.58 21.29 -13.85
N ALA A 424 6.99 22.09 -12.86
CA ALA A 424 6.27 23.31 -12.48
C ALA A 424 6.19 24.31 -13.64
N GLN A 425 7.31 24.58 -14.31
CA GLN A 425 7.38 25.46 -15.47
C GLN A 425 6.44 25.00 -16.60
N SER A 426 6.41 23.70 -16.89
CA SER A 426 5.55 23.14 -17.94
C SER A 426 4.07 23.30 -17.60
N ILE A 427 3.69 23.10 -16.34
CA ILE A 427 2.31 23.32 -15.90
C ILE A 427 1.92 24.79 -16.04
N TRP A 428 2.77 25.72 -15.61
CA TRP A 428 2.54 27.16 -15.77
C TRP A 428 2.41 27.59 -17.23
N GLU A 429 3.31 27.12 -18.09
CA GLU A 429 3.30 27.42 -19.51
C GLU A 429 1.97 27.00 -20.15
N PHE A 430 1.50 25.79 -19.85
CA PHE A 430 0.22 25.33 -20.38
C PHE A 430 -0.96 26.11 -19.80
N ALA A 431 -0.99 26.32 -18.48
CA ALA A 431 -2.14 26.93 -17.80
C ALA A 431 -2.32 28.43 -18.10
N THR A 432 -1.28 29.09 -18.61
CA THR A 432 -1.29 30.53 -18.93
C THR A 432 -1.25 30.84 -20.42
N SER A 433 -1.13 29.82 -21.27
CA SER A 433 -1.32 29.93 -22.72
C SER A 433 -2.81 30.00 -23.06
#